data_AF-A0A952CR01-F1
#
_entry.id   AF-A0A952CR01-F1
#
_cell.length_a   1.000
_cell.length_b   1.000
_cell.length_c   1.000
_cell.angle_alpha   90.00
_cell.angle_beta   90.00
_cell.angle_gamma   90.00
#
_symmetry.space_group_name_H-M   'P 1'
#
loop_
_entity.id
_entity.type
_entity.pdbx_description
1 polymer ?
#
loop_
_entity_poly.entity_id
_entity_poly.type
_entity_poly.pdbx_seq_one_letter_code
_entity_poly.pdbx_strand_id
1 'polypeptide(L)'
;MKYIFAIIIILHALLHLLGFVKEFRLAQVSQISGDTLLGLPDTAKRIAGALWLLACLSFLVTVGQYLRGNDSWWIWAVVSIILSQALIILYWHDAKAGTIANIIILAVAAFGYGQYSFNRMVNTEADKIITASHSAQKLVTE
;
A
#
# COMPACT_ATOMS: atom_id res chain seq x y z
N MET A 1 10.87 6.28 13.73
CA MET A 1 9.49 6.06 13.24
C MET A 1 9.44 5.50 11.81
N LYS A 2 10.09 6.14 10.82
CA LYS A 2 10.14 5.67 9.42
C LYS A 2 10.44 4.17 9.27
N TYR A 3 11.49 3.69 9.92
CA TYR A 3 11.87 2.27 9.84
C TYR A 3 10.90 1.33 10.55
N ILE A 4 10.29 1.72 11.67
CA ILE A 4 9.32 0.85 12.35
C ILE A 4 8.05 0.71 11.50
N PHE A 5 7.59 1.78 10.85
CA PHE A 5 6.49 1.71 9.90
C PHE A 5 6.81 0.81 8.69
N ALA A 6 8.02 0.94 8.13
CA ALA A 6 8.47 0.06 7.05
C ALA A 6 8.51 -1.41 7.50
N ILE A 7 9.00 -1.69 8.72
CA ILE A 7 9.00 -3.04 9.29
C ILE A 7 7.58 -3.58 9.44
N ILE A 8 6.61 -2.78 9.91
CA ILE A 8 5.21 -3.20 10.00
C ILE A 8 4.68 -3.62 8.63
N ILE A 9 4.92 -2.82 7.58
CA ILE A 9 4.48 -3.16 6.22
C ILE A 9 5.19 -4.42 5.72
N ILE A 10 6.50 -4.57 5.96
CA ILE A 10 7.26 -5.76 5.53
C ILE A 10 6.73 -7.02 6.22
N LEU A 11 6.52 -6.98 7.54
CA LEU A 11 5.96 -8.11 8.27
C LEU A 11 4.58 -8.49 7.73
N HIS A 12 3.73 -7.51 7.46
CA HIS A 12 2.42 -7.75 6.83
C HIS A 12 2.57 -8.35 5.43
N ALA A 13 3.48 -7.84 4.59
CA ALA A 13 3.76 -8.38 3.27
C ALA A 13 4.24 -9.85 3.32
N LEU A 14 5.04 -10.20 4.33
CA LEU A 14 5.46 -11.59 4.55
C LEU A 14 4.29 -12.50 4.93
N LEU A 15 3.28 -12.00 5.66
CA LEU A 15 2.06 -12.77 5.90
C LEU A 15 1.30 -13.04 4.60
N HIS A 16 1.28 -12.07 3.67
CA HIS A 16 0.72 -12.29 2.33
C HIS A 16 1.51 -13.34 1.54
N LEU A 17 2.84 -13.34 1.67
CA LEU A 17 3.69 -14.36 1.04
C LEU A 17 3.37 -15.77 1.56
N LEU A 18 3.06 -15.93 2.86
CA LEU A 18 2.62 -17.22 3.42
C LEU A 18 1.30 -17.70 2.79
N GLY A 19 0.36 -16.79 2.52
CA GLY A 19 -0.87 -17.10 1.79
C GLY A 19 -0.61 -17.64 0.37
N PHE A 20 0.34 -17.03 -0.35
CA PHE A 20 0.77 -17.53 -1.66
C PHE A 20 1.40 -18.94 -1.56
N VAL A 21 2.34 -19.13 -0.63
CA VAL A 21 3.02 -20.42 -0.39
C VAL A 21 2.00 -21.53 -0.10
N LYS A 22 0.96 -21.22 0.69
CA LYS A 22 -0.12 -22.16 1.02
C LYS A 22 -0.94 -22.57 -0.21
N GLU A 23 -1.48 -21.60 -0.95
CA GLU A 23 -2.39 -21.90 -2.07
C GLU A 23 -1.67 -22.53 -3.27
N PHE A 24 -0.38 -22.25 -3.45
CA PHE A 24 0.47 -22.93 -4.45
C PHE A 24 1.05 -24.26 -3.94
N ARG A 25 0.79 -24.64 -2.68
CA ARG A 25 1.26 -25.87 -2.05
C ARG A 25 2.79 -26.02 -2.13
N LEU A 26 3.53 -24.91 -2.03
CA LEU A 26 4.99 -24.89 -2.13
C LEU A 26 5.67 -25.44 -0.86
N ALA A 27 4.99 -25.33 0.28
CA ALA A 27 5.40 -25.91 1.55
C ALA A 27 4.17 -26.25 2.40
N GLN A 28 4.31 -27.20 3.33
CA GLN A 28 3.27 -27.46 4.32
C GLN A 28 3.27 -26.35 5.36
N VAL A 29 2.21 -25.53 5.34
CA VAL A 29 1.93 -24.54 6.39
C VAL A 29 0.76 -25.07 7.20
N SER A 30 1.04 -25.72 8.33
CA SER A 30 0.04 -26.37 9.18
C SER A 30 -0.82 -25.39 9.97
N GLN A 31 -0.37 -24.14 10.14
CA GLN A 31 -1.08 -23.09 10.88
C GLN A 31 -2.15 -22.38 10.06
N ILE A 32 -2.16 -22.53 8.73
CA ILE A 32 -3.13 -21.92 7.83
C ILE A 32 -4.00 -23.04 7.26
N SER A 33 -5.31 -22.97 7.47
CA SER A 33 -6.24 -24.00 6.98
C SER A 33 -6.36 -23.91 5.45
N GLY A 34 -6.40 -22.69 4.91
CA GLY A 34 -6.70 -22.45 3.48
C GLY A 34 -8.20 -22.48 3.20
N ASP A 35 -9.00 -22.28 4.25
CA ASP A 35 -10.45 -22.23 4.16
C ASP A 35 -10.89 -20.82 3.79
N THR A 36 -11.78 -20.74 2.81
CA THR A 36 -12.31 -19.49 2.28
C THR A 36 -13.78 -19.37 2.62
N LEU A 37 -14.26 -18.16 2.92
CA LEU A 37 -15.67 -17.89 3.21
C LEU A 37 -16.63 -18.35 2.10
N LEU A 38 -16.19 -18.32 0.83
CA LEU A 38 -17.01 -18.66 -0.33
C LEU A 38 -16.88 -20.13 -0.79
N GLY A 39 -16.10 -20.96 -0.09
CA GLY A 39 -15.87 -22.35 -0.50
C GLY A 39 -15.29 -22.49 -1.92
N LEU A 40 -14.17 -21.80 -2.19
CA LEU A 40 -13.61 -21.72 -3.54
C LEU A 40 -13.10 -23.07 -4.06
N PRO A 41 -13.30 -23.38 -5.36
CA PRO A 41 -12.67 -24.54 -6.01
C PRO A 41 -11.15 -24.35 -6.13
N ASP A 42 -10.41 -25.44 -6.29
CA ASP A 42 -8.94 -25.46 -6.36
C ASP A 42 -8.36 -24.49 -7.40
N THR A 43 -9.00 -24.32 -8.56
CA THR A 43 -8.56 -23.36 -9.58
C THR A 43 -8.65 -21.92 -9.10
N ALA A 44 -9.75 -21.56 -8.42
CA ALA A 44 -9.94 -20.21 -7.88
C ALA A 44 -9.02 -19.94 -6.68
N LYS A 45 -8.73 -20.98 -5.87
CA LYS A 45 -7.72 -20.92 -4.82
C LYS A 45 -6.32 -20.58 -5.34
N ARG A 46 -5.90 -21.16 -6.48
CA ARG A 46 -4.63 -20.77 -7.15
C ARG A 46 -4.62 -19.30 -7.61
N ILE A 47 -5.74 -18.81 -8.15
CA ILE A 47 -5.87 -17.39 -8.51
C ILE A 47 -5.75 -16.52 -7.26
N ALA A 48 -6.42 -16.89 -6.17
CA ALA A 48 -6.28 -16.20 -4.89
C ALA A 48 -4.83 -16.21 -4.39
N GLY A 49 -4.11 -17.31 -4.53
CA GLY A 49 -2.67 -17.40 -4.27
C GLY A 49 -1.86 -16.37 -5.08
N ALA A 50 -2.14 -16.21 -6.38
CA ALA A 50 -1.47 -15.20 -7.20
C ALA A 50 -1.79 -13.77 -6.73
N LEU A 51 -3.03 -13.54 -6.28
CA LEU A 51 -3.43 -12.25 -5.67
C LEU A 51 -2.72 -12.01 -4.33
N TRP A 52 -2.49 -13.03 -3.51
CA TRP A 52 -1.67 -12.95 -2.30
C TRP A 52 -0.23 -12.49 -2.63
N LEU A 53 0.37 -13.07 -3.67
CA LEU A 53 1.70 -12.63 -4.14
C LEU A 53 1.67 -11.18 -4.64
N LEU A 54 0.65 -10.81 -5.41
CA LEU A 54 0.47 -9.44 -5.90
C LEU A 54 0.35 -8.44 -4.74
N ALA A 55 -0.38 -8.78 -3.67
CA ALA A 55 -0.49 -7.97 -2.46
C ALA A 55 0.85 -7.83 -1.73
N CYS A 56 1.62 -8.91 -1.62
CA CYS A 56 2.98 -8.86 -1.08
C CYS A 56 3.86 -7.90 -1.89
N LEU A 57 3.88 -8.02 -3.21
CA LEU A 57 4.70 -7.17 -4.08
C LEU A 57 4.26 -5.70 -4.04
N SER A 58 2.96 -5.40 -4.00
CA SER A 58 2.46 -4.03 -3.90
C SER A 58 2.82 -3.36 -2.56
N PHE A 59 2.82 -4.11 -1.46
CA PHE A 59 3.34 -3.62 -0.18
C PHE A 59 4.86 -3.38 -0.23
N LEU A 60 5.65 -4.23 -0.89
CA LEU A 60 7.08 -3.99 -1.07
C LEU A 60 7.35 -2.74 -1.92
N VAL A 61 6.56 -2.49 -2.97
CA VAL A 61 6.60 -1.25 -3.75
C VAL A 61 6.27 -0.05 -2.84
N THR A 62 5.25 -0.17 -2.00
CA THR A 62 4.87 0.87 -1.03
C THR A 62 6.03 1.20 -0.09
N VAL A 63 6.71 0.19 0.47
CA VAL A 63 7.89 0.37 1.32
C VAL A 63 9.02 1.06 0.55
N GLY A 64 9.31 0.61 -0.68
CA GLY A 64 10.35 1.22 -1.50
C GLY A 64 10.09 2.71 -1.77
N GLN A 65 8.85 3.06 -2.13
CA GLN A 65 8.44 4.45 -2.37
C GLN A 65 8.51 5.29 -1.09
N TYR A 66 8.02 4.75 0.04
CA TYR A 66 8.06 5.42 1.34
C TYR A 66 9.50 5.66 1.82
N LEU A 67 10.38 4.67 1.66
CA LEU A 67 11.78 4.79 2.07
C LEU A 67 12.58 5.77 1.20
N ARG A 68 12.24 5.90 -0.09
CA ARG A 68 12.80 6.92 -0.99
C ARG A 68 12.28 8.32 -0.71
N GLY A 69 11.26 8.48 0.12
CA GLY A 69 10.64 9.79 0.40
C GLY A 69 9.82 10.33 -0.77
N ASN A 70 9.29 9.46 -1.64
CA ASN A 70 8.43 9.90 -2.73
C ASN A 70 7.05 10.28 -2.19
N ASP A 71 6.62 11.52 -2.37
CA ASP A 71 5.35 12.05 -1.83
C ASP A 71 4.10 11.25 -2.26
N SER A 72 4.15 10.53 -3.39
CA SER A 72 3.03 9.73 -3.91
C SER A 72 2.98 8.28 -3.38
N TRP A 73 3.79 7.94 -2.37
CA TRP A 73 3.83 6.58 -1.80
C TRP A 73 2.47 6.11 -1.25
N TRP A 74 1.63 7.04 -0.77
CA TRP A 74 0.32 6.74 -0.17
C TRP A 74 -0.64 6.09 -1.18
N ILE A 75 -0.50 6.37 -2.48
CA ILE A 75 -1.32 5.76 -3.54
C ILE A 75 -1.09 4.25 -3.59
N TRP A 76 0.19 3.85 -3.59
CA TRP A 76 0.58 2.44 -3.55
C TRP A 76 0.10 1.76 -2.27
N ALA A 77 0.16 2.47 -1.14
CA ALA A 77 -0.35 1.96 0.14
C ALA A 77 -1.85 1.66 0.06
N VAL A 78 -2.67 2.59 -0.44
CA VAL A 78 -4.12 2.42 -0.56
C VAL A 78 -4.47 1.26 -1.49
N VAL A 79 -3.83 1.16 -2.66
CA VAL A 79 -4.04 0.03 -3.59
C VAL A 79 -3.69 -1.30 -2.92
N SER A 80 -2.59 -1.36 -2.19
CA SER A 80 -2.16 -2.56 -1.45
C SER A 80 -3.15 -2.95 -0.35
N ILE A 81 -3.68 -1.97 0.38
CA ILE A 81 -4.69 -2.18 1.44
C ILE A 81 -5.99 -2.72 0.86
N ILE A 82 -6.48 -2.18 -0.25
CA ILE A 82 -7.73 -2.64 -0.88
C ILE A 82 -7.61 -4.11 -1.29
N LEU A 83 -6.52 -4.45 -1.99
CA LEU A 83 -6.25 -5.83 -2.40
C LEU A 83 -6.08 -6.75 -1.19
N SER A 84 -5.31 -6.30 -0.19
CA SER A 84 -5.11 -7.04 1.06
C SER A 84 -6.41 -7.30 1.80
N GLN A 85 -7.27 -6.30 1.92
CA GLN A 85 -8.50 -6.42 2.70
C GLN A 85 -9.50 -7.35 2.02
N ALA A 86 -9.57 -7.35 0.68
CA ALA A 86 -10.36 -8.31 -0.08
C ALA A 86 -9.92 -9.76 0.20
N LEU A 87 -8.60 -10.02 0.21
CA LEU A 87 -8.05 -11.34 0.54
C LEU A 87 -8.30 -11.73 2.00
N ILE A 88 -8.12 -10.80 2.94
CA ILE A 88 -8.38 -11.06 4.37
C ILE A 88 -9.84 -11.42 4.60
N ILE A 89 -10.78 -10.73 3.96
CA ILE A 89 -12.20 -11.07 4.05
C ILE A 89 -12.43 -12.48 3.51
N LEU A 90 -11.88 -12.81 2.33
CA LEU A 90 -12.04 -14.14 1.74
C LEU A 90 -11.48 -15.26 2.64
N TYR A 91 -10.37 -15.02 3.33
CA TYR A 91 -9.69 -15.97 4.23
C TYR A 91 -9.86 -15.60 5.71
N TRP A 92 -11.05 -15.12 6.09
CA TRP A 92 -11.29 -14.49 7.40
C TRP A 92 -10.82 -15.31 8.60
N HIS A 93 -11.05 -16.62 8.60
CA HIS A 93 -10.67 -17.51 9.69
C HIS A 93 -9.16 -17.45 9.97
N ASP A 94 -8.34 -17.50 8.92
CA ASP A 94 -6.89 -17.56 9.01
C ASP A 94 -6.26 -16.14 9.05
N ALA A 95 -6.87 -15.15 8.41
CA ALA A 95 -6.21 -13.88 8.08
C ALA A 95 -6.74 -12.63 8.80
N LYS A 96 -7.84 -12.71 9.58
CA LYS A 96 -8.49 -11.53 10.21
C LYS A 96 -7.56 -10.59 10.99
N ALA A 97 -6.49 -11.13 11.61
CA ALA A 97 -5.51 -10.33 12.33
C ALA A 97 -4.79 -9.31 11.42
N GLY A 98 -4.66 -9.62 10.12
CA GLY A 98 -4.07 -8.72 9.12
C GLY A 98 -4.86 -7.42 8.91
N THR A 99 -6.14 -7.36 9.30
CA THR A 99 -6.91 -6.10 9.22
C THR A 99 -6.35 -5.04 10.16
N ILE A 100 -5.74 -5.43 11.29
CA ILE A 100 -5.09 -4.47 12.20
C ILE A 100 -3.91 -3.79 11.49
N ALA A 101 -3.10 -4.55 10.76
CA ALA A 101 -2.00 -3.99 9.97
C ALA A 101 -2.53 -3.04 8.89
N ASN A 102 -3.61 -3.41 8.18
CA ASN A 102 -4.24 -2.51 7.19
C ASN A 102 -4.71 -1.18 7.80
N ILE A 103 -5.32 -1.22 9.00
CA ILE A 103 -5.76 0.00 9.69
C ILE A 103 -4.57 0.90 10.05
N ILE A 104 -3.49 0.32 10.57
CA ILE A 104 -2.26 1.07 10.89
C ILE A 104 -1.68 1.71 9.63
N ILE A 105 -1.58 0.94 8.54
CA ILE A 105 -1.03 1.44 7.26
C ILE A 105 -1.93 2.54 6.69
N LEU A 106 -3.25 2.38 6.77
CA LEU A 106 -4.20 3.37 6.28
C LEU A 106 -4.09 4.70 7.05
N ALA A 107 -3.95 4.66 8.37
CA ALA A 107 -3.77 5.85 9.19
C ALA A 107 -2.51 6.64 8.77
N VAL A 108 -1.37 5.95 8.58
CA VAL A 108 -0.13 6.60 8.13
C VAL A 108 -0.25 7.08 6.68
N ALA A 109 -0.93 6.35 5.81
CA ALA A 109 -1.19 6.76 4.43
C ALA A 109 -2.07 8.02 4.36
N ALA A 110 -3.02 8.20 5.27
CA ALA A 110 -3.83 9.42 5.35
C ALA A 110 -2.96 10.65 5.67
N PHE A 111 -1.98 10.52 6.58
CA PHE A 111 -0.99 11.58 6.82
C PHE A 111 -0.11 11.82 5.58
N GLY A 112 0.30 10.76 4.88
CA GLY A 112 1.05 10.86 3.63
C GLY A 112 0.28 11.62 2.53
N TYR A 113 -1.01 11.35 2.40
CA TYR A 113 -1.90 12.09 1.51
C TYR A 113 -2.01 13.57 1.89
N GLY A 114 -2.18 13.86 3.18
CA GLY A 114 -2.21 15.24 3.68
C GLY A 114 -0.95 16.02 3.32
N GLN A 115 0.23 15.41 3.54
CA GLN A 115 1.51 16.01 3.16
C GLN A 115 1.61 16.25 1.64
N TYR A 116 1.23 15.25 0.84
CA TYR A 116 1.22 15.37 -0.62
C TYR A 116 0.32 16.51 -1.10
N SER A 117 -0.90 16.62 -0.57
CA SER A 117 -1.84 17.69 -0.91
C SER A 117 -1.31 19.07 -0.53
N PHE A 118 -0.72 19.18 0.66
CA PHE A 118 -0.14 20.43 1.13
C PHE A 118 1.06 20.86 0.27
N ASN A 119 2.02 19.96 0.01
CA ASN A 119 3.17 20.23 -0.86
C ASN A 119 2.72 20.69 -2.26
N ARG A 120 1.71 20.01 -2.82
CA ARG A 120 1.17 20.36 -4.13
C ARG A 120 0.54 21.76 -4.16
N MET A 121 -0.21 22.12 -3.12
CA MET A 121 -0.80 23.46 -3.00
C MET A 121 0.27 24.54 -2.92
N VAL A 122 1.25 24.39 -2.02
CA VAL A 122 2.34 25.35 -1.83
C VAL A 122 3.15 25.54 -3.12
N ASN A 123 3.52 24.45 -3.80
CA ASN A 123 4.27 24.54 -5.05
C ASN A 123 3.46 25.27 -6.15
N THR A 124 2.16 24.99 -6.24
CA THR A 124 1.27 25.67 -7.19
C THR A 124 1.17 27.17 -6.93
N GLU A 125 1.12 27.58 -5.65
CA GLU A 125 1.09 28.99 -5.27
C GLU A 125 2.43 29.69 -5.51
N ALA A 126 3.54 29.04 -5.18
CA ALA A 126 4.89 29.56 -5.41
C ALA A 126 5.13 29.82 -6.90
N ASP A 127 4.77 28.86 -7.77
CA ASP A 127 4.91 29.00 -9.22
C ASP A 127 4.11 30.18 -9.77
N LYS A 128 2.89 30.41 -9.24
CA LYS A 128 2.06 31.57 -9.63
C LYS A 128 2.70 32.89 -9.21
N ILE A 129 3.24 32.98 -7.99
CA ILE A 129 3.89 34.19 -7.47
C ILE A 129 5.16 34.50 -8.30
N ILE A 130 5.99 33.50 -8.57
CA ILE A 130 7.21 33.64 -9.37
C ILE A 130 6.87 34.12 -10.79
N THR A 131 5.88 33.49 -11.41
CA THR A 131 5.43 33.87 -12.77
C THR A 131 4.90 35.31 -12.78
N ALA A 132 4.06 35.69 -11.81
CA ALA A 132 3.53 37.06 -11.70
C ALA A 132 4.64 38.08 -11.47
N SER A 133 5.65 37.76 -10.65
CA SER A 133 6.81 38.63 -10.41
C SER A 133 7.63 38.86 -11.67
N HIS A 134 7.90 37.81 -12.45
CA HIS A 134 8.60 37.94 -13.73
C HIS A 134 7.82 38.78 -14.75
N SER A 135 6.49 38.60 -14.84
CA SER A 135 5.64 39.42 -15.71
C SER A 135 5.64 40.90 -15.29
N ALA A 136 5.56 41.17 -13.98
CA ALA A 136 5.62 42.54 -13.46
C ALA A 136 6.98 43.20 -13.72
N GLN A 137 8.09 42.47 -13.56
CA GLN A 137 9.43 42.99 -13.83
C GLN A 137 9.62 43.37 -15.30
N LYS A 138 9.09 42.57 -16.24
CA LYS A 138 9.17 42.87 -17.68
C LYS A 138 8.44 44.16 -18.06
N LEU A 139 7.28 44.42 -17.45
CA LEU A 139 6.48 45.63 -17.69
C LEU A 139 7.13 46.93 -17.18
N VAL A 140 8.02 46.85 -16.18
CA VAL A 140 8.70 48.03 -15.61
C VAL A 140 9.97 48.39 -16.39
N THR A 141 10.49 47.48 -17.21
CA THR A 141 11.71 47.68 -18.02
C THR A 141 11.45 48.14 -19.46
N GLU A 142 10.18 48.18 -19.90
CA GLU A 142 9.72 48.73 -21.19
C GLU A 142 9.16 50.15 -20.99
#